data_AF-A0AA42LHZ6-F1
#
_entry.id   AF-A0AA42LHZ6-F1
#
_cell.length_a   1.000
_cell.length_b   1.000
_cell.length_c   1.000
_cell.angle_alpha   90.00
_cell.angle_beta   90.00
_cell.angle_gamma   90.00
#
_symmetry.space_group_name_H-M   'P 1'
#
loop_
_entity.id
_entity.type
_entity.pdbx_description
1 polymer ?
#
loop_
_entity_poly.entity_id
_entity_poly.type
_entity_poly.pdbx_seq_one_letter_code
_entity_poly.pdbx_strand_id
1 'polypeptide(L)'
;MRKLIAVALAFSALIGFAQAQNTDSSPMDHAQMDHAAHMKVKADAQRQTVVSERGKDVMPFSLSATTHIFIKNADGGVQRVVAKDASNADQVARIRQHLQEIQAQFLKGDFSGPSHIHGQNMPGLAELRPPALGNSTLPTKTSKVERS
;
A
#
# COMPACT_ATOMS: atom_id res chain seq x y z
N MET A 1 50.83 27.98 9.65
CA MET A 1 50.80 29.38 10.13
C MET A 1 49.64 30.07 9.41
N ARG A 2 48.61 30.69 10.00
CA ARG A 2 48.31 31.21 11.34
C ARG A 2 46.83 30.93 11.67
N LYS A 3 46.56 30.76 12.97
CA LYS A 3 45.24 30.60 13.60
C LYS A 3 44.57 31.98 13.75
N LEU A 4 43.24 32.04 13.74
CA LEU A 4 42.50 33.10 14.43
C LEU A 4 41.37 32.49 15.26
N ILE A 5 41.49 32.71 16.57
CA ILE A 5 40.54 32.43 17.64
C ILE A 5 39.78 33.73 17.89
N ALA A 6 38.46 33.65 18.11
CA ALA A 6 37.78 34.59 18.98
C ALA A 6 36.52 33.94 19.57
N VAL A 7 36.65 33.52 20.83
CA VAL A 7 35.57 33.24 21.76
C VAL A 7 35.12 34.57 22.35
N ALA A 8 33.81 34.80 22.46
CA ALA A 8 33.24 35.74 23.41
C ALA A 8 31.99 35.11 24.04
N LEU A 9 32.14 34.70 25.30
CA LEU A 9 31.02 34.50 26.23
C LEU A 9 30.52 35.88 26.69
N ALA A 10 29.20 36.04 26.77
CA ALA A 10 28.59 36.97 27.71
C ALA A 10 27.31 36.34 28.29
N PHE A 11 27.37 36.01 29.57
CA PHE A 11 26.25 35.69 30.44
C PHE A 11 25.45 36.98 30.72
N SER A 12 24.13 36.91 30.66
CA SER A 12 23.26 37.89 31.33
C SER A 12 22.06 37.14 31.90
N ALA A 13 21.85 37.33 33.20
CA ALA A 13 20.83 36.67 33.99
C ALA A 13 19.63 37.60 34.25
N LEU A 14 18.45 36.97 34.31
CA LEU A 14 17.27 37.28 35.14
C LEU A 14 16.44 38.55 34.84
N ILE A 15 15.18 38.34 34.41
CA ILE A 15 13.91 38.59 35.15
C ILE A 15 12.74 38.60 34.14
N GLY A 16 11.62 37.94 34.48
CA GLY A 16 10.29 38.30 33.95
C GLY A 16 9.38 37.14 33.61
N PHE A 17 8.59 36.67 34.57
CA PHE A 17 7.40 35.85 34.34
C PHE A 17 6.38 36.62 33.49
N ALA A 18 5.91 36.01 32.40
CA ALA A 18 4.58 36.27 31.85
C ALA A 18 4.07 34.99 31.17
N GLN A 19 3.04 34.41 31.78
CA GLN A 19 2.25 33.31 31.24
C GLN A 19 1.58 33.75 29.95
N ALA A 20 1.72 32.97 28.88
CA ALA A 20 0.78 32.96 27.77
C ALA A 20 0.54 31.51 27.38
N GLN A 21 -0.39 30.89 28.11
CA GLN A 21 -1.03 29.63 27.77
C GLN A 21 -1.73 29.82 26.43
N ASN A 22 -1.26 29.18 25.36
CA ASN A 22 -2.02 28.98 24.13
C ASN A 22 -1.56 27.67 23.48
N THR A 23 -1.75 26.57 24.21
CA THR A 23 -1.99 25.28 23.57
C THR A 23 -3.50 25.12 23.52
N ASP A 24 -4.10 25.42 22.38
CA ASP A 24 -5.43 24.91 22.03
C ASP A 24 -5.30 23.40 21.82
N SER A 25 -5.17 22.69 22.94
CA SER A 25 -5.38 21.26 23.01
C SER A 25 -6.84 21.08 23.38
N SER A 26 -7.72 21.35 22.43
CA SER A 26 -9.09 20.87 22.49
C SER A 26 -9.06 19.35 22.77
N PRO A 27 -9.67 18.85 23.85
CA PRO A 27 -9.73 17.42 24.09
C PRO A 27 -10.56 16.80 22.97
N MET A 28 -9.96 15.89 22.20
CA MET A 28 -10.70 15.06 21.26
C MET A 28 -11.75 14.30 22.07
N ASP A 29 -13.00 14.71 21.96
CA ASP A 29 -14.14 14.05 22.59
C ASP A 29 -14.33 12.67 21.96
N HIS A 30 -13.82 11.64 22.65
CA HIS A 30 -13.93 10.25 22.23
C HIS A 30 -15.35 9.68 22.38
N ALA A 31 -16.33 10.45 22.90
CA ALA A 31 -17.67 9.95 23.17
C ALA A 31 -18.59 9.90 21.94
N GLN A 32 -18.18 10.46 20.79
CA GLN A 32 -19.04 10.58 19.60
C GLN A 32 -18.44 9.97 18.33
N MET A 33 -17.69 8.87 18.43
CA MET A 33 -17.59 7.93 17.32
C MET A 33 -18.76 6.95 17.41
N ASP A 34 -19.57 6.87 16.36
CA ASP A 34 -20.67 5.93 16.29
C ASP A 34 -20.19 4.48 16.53
N HIS A 35 -21.01 3.66 17.18
CA HIS A 35 -20.64 2.27 17.49
C HIS A 35 -20.38 1.46 16.20
N ALA A 36 -21.04 1.84 15.11
CA ALA A 36 -20.93 1.22 13.80
C ALA A 36 -19.57 1.49 13.13
N ALA A 37 -19.06 2.73 13.10
CA ALA A 37 -17.73 3.00 12.54
C ALA A 37 -16.63 2.44 13.43
N HIS A 38 -16.79 2.44 14.75
CA HIS A 38 -15.81 1.76 15.62
C HIS A 38 -15.71 0.26 15.30
N MET A 39 -16.84 -0.44 15.10
CA MET A 39 -16.85 -1.85 14.68
C MET A 39 -16.27 -2.06 13.27
N LYS A 40 -16.54 -1.14 12.33
CA LYS A 40 -15.96 -1.17 10.98
C LYS A 40 -14.44 -1.00 10.99
N VAL A 41 -13.93 -0.03 11.76
CA VAL A 41 -12.48 0.20 11.91
C VAL A 41 -11.78 -1.02 12.51
N LYS A 42 -12.40 -1.67 13.52
CA LYS A 42 -11.91 -2.94 14.08
C LYS A 42 -11.87 -4.06 13.04
N ALA A 43 -12.93 -4.18 12.22
CA ALA A 43 -13.01 -5.20 11.18
C ALA A 43 -11.98 -4.97 10.05
N ASP A 44 -11.77 -3.73 9.63
CA ASP A 44 -10.77 -3.37 8.61
C ASP A 44 -9.35 -3.59 9.14
N ALA A 45 -9.08 -3.24 10.41
CA ALA A 45 -7.80 -3.54 11.07
C ALA A 45 -7.53 -5.06 11.14
N GLN A 46 -8.55 -5.84 11.51
CA GLN A 46 -8.43 -7.30 11.54
C GLN A 46 -8.15 -7.89 10.15
N ARG A 47 -8.83 -7.38 9.11
CA ARG A 47 -8.56 -7.77 7.73
C ARG A 47 -7.13 -7.44 7.30
N GLN A 48 -6.63 -6.26 7.67
CA GLN A 48 -5.28 -5.83 7.34
C GLN A 48 -4.22 -6.73 7.98
N THR A 49 -4.44 -7.16 9.23
CA THR A 49 -3.58 -8.13 9.91
C THR A 49 -3.53 -9.46 9.17
N VAL A 50 -4.69 -10.02 8.80
CA VAL A 50 -4.77 -11.30 8.07
C VAL A 50 -4.08 -11.21 6.70
N VAL A 51 -4.24 -10.09 5.97
CA VAL A 51 -3.56 -9.85 4.70
C VAL A 51 -2.04 -9.76 4.90
N SER A 52 -1.60 -9.08 5.97
CA SER A 52 -0.17 -8.98 6.30
C SER A 52 0.44 -10.35 6.66
N GLU A 53 -0.30 -11.16 7.42
CA GLU A 53 0.12 -12.51 7.81
C GLU A 53 0.18 -13.48 6.63
N ARG A 54 -0.76 -13.42 5.68
CA ARG A 54 -0.69 -14.25 4.46
C ARG A 54 0.30 -13.69 3.45
N GLY A 55 0.56 -12.39 3.52
CA GLY A 55 1.50 -11.70 2.67
C GLY A 55 2.91 -12.27 2.75
N LYS A 56 3.41 -12.66 3.95
CA LYS A 56 4.73 -13.28 4.09
C LYS A 56 4.90 -14.61 3.36
N ASP A 57 3.80 -15.34 3.11
CA ASP A 57 3.84 -16.65 2.46
C ASP A 57 3.95 -16.52 0.93
N VAL A 58 3.61 -15.35 0.39
CA VAL A 58 3.58 -15.06 -1.05
C VAL A 58 4.61 -14.00 -1.45
N MET A 59 4.94 -13.08 -0.55
CA MET A 59 5.82 -11.92 -0.79
C MET A 59 7.20 -12.20 -0.15
N PRO A 60 8.24 -12.55 -0.93
CA PRO A 60 9.55 -12.96 -0.39
C PRO A 60 10.43 -11.77 0.07
N PHE A 61 9.82 -10.65 0.48
CA PHE A 61 10.49 -9.43 0.92
C PHE A 61 9.70 -8.72 2.05
N SER A 62 10.36 -7.83 2.78
CA SER A 62 9.71 -7.12 3.89
C SER A 62 8.64 -6.15 3.40
N LEU A 63 7.36 -6.43 3.68
CA LEU A 63 6.25 -5.52 3.36
C LEU A 63 6.40 -4.17 4.07
N SER A 64 6.81 -4.17 5.34
CA SER A 64 6.98 -2.94 6.12
C SER A 64 8.13 -2.05 5.63
N ALA A 65 9.11 -2.62 4.92
CA ALA A 65 10.20 -1.89 4.27
C ALA A 65 9.84 -1.38 2.86
N THR A 66 8.59 -1.55 2.43
CA THR A 66 8.13 -1.11 1.11
C THR A 66 6.89 -0.22 1.19
N THR A 67 6.65 0.52 0.12
CA THR A 67 5.41 1.25 -0.12
C THR A 67 4.78 0.68 -1.40
N HIS A 68 3.56 0.17 -1.27
CA HIS A 68 2.77 -0.33 -2.39
C HIS A 68 1.82 0.76 -2.87
N ILE A 69 1.88 1.10 -4.15
CA ILE A 69 1.07 2.14 -4.76
C ILE A 69 0.28 1.49 -5.89
N PHE A 70 -1.03 1.64 -5.86
CA PHE A 70 -1.93 1.17 -6.91
C PHE A 70 -2.58 2.39 -7.58
N ILE A 71 -2.42 2.51 -8.89
CA ILE A 71 -2.97 3.60 -9.69
C ILE A 71 -3.94 2.97 -10.69
N LYS A 72 -5.20 3.41 -10.68
CA LYS A 72 -6.18 3.01 -11.68
C LYS A 72 -6.13 4.00 -12.86
N ASN A 73 -6.01 3.46 -14.07
CA ASN A 73 -5.98 4.18 -15.33
C ASN A 73 -7.10 3.66 -16.25
N ALA A 74 -7.30 4.30 -17.41
CA ALA A 74 -8.31 3.88 -18.38
C ALA A 74 -8.09 2.43 -18.88
N ASP A 75 -6.82 2.03 -19.06
CA ASP A 75 -6.43 0.73 -19.60
C ASP A 75 -6.26 -0.37 -18.53
N GLY A 76 -6.56 -0.07 -17.26
CA GLY A 76 -6.40 -1.03 -16.16
C GLY A 76 -5.74 -0.42 -14.92
N GLY A 77 -4.94 -1.20 -14.21
CA GLY A 77 -4.25 -0.79 -12.98
C GLY A 77 -2.72 -0.89 -13.11
N VAL A 78 -2.00 0.07 -12.54
CA VAL A 78 -0.54 0.02 -12.37
C VAL A 78 -0.24 -0.22 -10.89
N GLN A 79 0.47 -1.30 -10.60
CA GLN A 79 1.07 -1.52 -9.29
C GLN A 79 2.54 -1.08 -9.31
N ARG A 80 2.92 -0.28 -8.32
CA ARG A 80 4.31 0.11 -8.07
C ARG A 80 4.68 -0.29 -6.66
N VAL A 81 5.82 -0.98 -6.51
CA VAL A 81 6.42 -1.33 -5.23
C VAL A 81 7.72 -0.55 -5.08
N VAL A 82 7.79 0.30 -4.06
CA VAL A 82 8.94 1.17 -3.80
C VAL A 82 9.62 0.70 -2.52
N ALA A 83 10.91 0.37 -2.58
CA ALA A 83 11.71 0.14 -1.37
C ALA A 83 11.93 1.48 -0.65
N LYS A 84 11.74 1.50 0.68
CA LYS A 84 11.95 2.72 1.48
C LYS A 84 13.44 3.10 1.57
N ASP A 85 14.32 2.11 1.49
CA ASP A 85 15.76 2.29 1.38
C ASP A 85 16.23 1.74 0.02
N ALA A 86 16.66 2.65 -0.86
CA ALA A 86 17.14 2.29 -2.19
C ALA A 86 18.53 1.63 -2.18
N SER A 87 19.29 1.76 -1.07
CA SER A 87 20.61 1.15 -0.92
C SER A 87 20.54 -0.33 -0.50
N ASN A 88 19.37 -0.79 -0.03
CA ASN A 88 19.14 -2.20 0.29
C ASN A 88 18.96 -3.03 -1.00
N ALA A 89 20.10 -3.42 -1.59
CA ALA A 89 20.15 -4.16 -2.85
C ALA A 89 19.40 -5.50 -2.80
N ASP A 90 19.45 -6.21 -1.67
CA ASP A 90 18.77 -7.50 -1.49
C ASP A 90 17.25 -7.36 -1.53
N GLN A 91 16.71 -6.36 -0.84
CA GLN A 91 15.27 -6.07 -0.85
C GLN A 91 14.82 -5.67 -2.26
N VAL A 92 15.59 -4.81 -2.95
CA VAL A 92 15.31 -4.40 -4.34
C VAL A 92 15.34 -5.60 -5.29
N ALA A 93 16.32 -6.49 -5.16
CA ALA A 93 16.43 -7.70 -5.97
C ALA A 93 15.21 -8.62 -5.78
N ARG A 94 14.82 -8.87 -4.52
CA ARG A 94 13.64 -9.69 -4.18
C ARG A 94 12.34 -9.09 -4.71
N ILE A 95 12.16 -7.76 -4.60
CA ILE A 95 11.00 -7.07 -5.18
C ILE A 95 10.95 -7.29 -6.70
N ARG A 96 12.06 -7.08 -7.40
CA ARG A 96 12.12 -7.21 -8.85
C ARG A 96 11.85 -8.64 -9.30
N GLN A 97 12.47 -9.62 -8.66
CA GLN A 97 12.25 -11.03 -8.96
C GLN A 97 10.78 -11.41 -8.75
N HIS A 98 10.19 -11.01 -7.62
CA HIS A 98 8.80 -11.31 -7.33
C HIS A 98 7.82 -10.70 -8.34
N LEU A 99 8.05 -9.46 -8.79
CA LEU A 99 7.22 -8.83 -9.82
C LEU A 99 7.33 -9.56 -11.18
N GLN A 100 8.48 -10.12 -11.52
CA GLN A 100 8.66 -10.95 -12.71
C GLN A 100 7.91 -12.28 -12.58
N GLU A 101 7.95 -12.92 -11.41
CA GLU A 101 7.19 -14.14 -11.11
C GLU A 101 5.69 -13.89 -11.23
N ILE A 102 5.16 -12.81 -10.64
CA ILE A 102 3.76 -12.40 -10.78
C ILE A 102 3.40 -12.21 -12.24
N GLN A 103 4.22 -11.49 -13.01
CA GLN A 103 3.97 -11.29 -14.44
C GLN A 103 3.86 -12.63 -15.18
N ALA A 104 4.79 -13.56 -14.93
CA ALA A 104 4.79 -14.87 -15.56
C ALA A 104 3.56 -15.71 -15.17
N GLN A 105 3.10 -15.62 -13.93
CA GLN A 105 1.88 -16.29 -13.45
C GLN A 105 0.63 -15.68 -14.09
N PHE A 106 0.52 -14.34 -14.14
CA PHE A 106 -0.58 -13.62 -14.78
C PHE A 106 -0.73 -14.00 -16.26
N LEU A 107 0.38 -14.08 -17.01
CA LEU A 107 0.36 -14.48 -18.42
C LEU A 107 -0.14 -15.91 -18.64
N LYS A 108 -0.03 -16.77 -17.62
CA LYS A 108 -0.54 -18.15 -17.64
C LYS A 108 -1.97 -18.26 -17.08
N GLY A 109 -2.56 -17.17 -16.62
CA GLY A 109 -3.84 -17.18 -15.90
C GLY A 109 -3.75 -17.84 -14.51
N ASP A 110 -2.55 -17.95 -13.94
CA ASP A 110 -2.35 -18.43 -12.58
C ASP A 110 -2.51 -17.28 -11.59
N PHE A 111 -3.57 -17.33 -10.80
CA PHE A 111 -3.90 -16.34 -9.76
C PHE A 111 -3.85 -16.95 -8.36
N SER A 112 -3.16 -18.08 -8.18
CA SER A 112 -3.08 -18.79 -6.89
C SER A 112 -2.50 -17.91 -5.78
N GLY A 113 -1.42 -17.18 -6.04
CA GLY A 113 -0.81 -16.22 -5.11
C GLY A 113 -1.78 -15.11 -4.66
N PRO A 114 -2.32 -14.29 -5.59
CA PRO A 114 -3.31 -13.27 -5.25
C PRO A 114 -4.55 -13.83 -4.52
N SER A 115 -5.08 -14.96 -4.97
CA SER A 115 -6.27 -15.59 -4.36
C SER A 115 -5.97 -16.18 -2.97
N HIS A 116 -4.72 -16.55 -2.69
CA HIS A 116 -4.31 -17.00 -1.37
C HIS A 116 -4.39 -15.85 -0.34
N ILE A 117 -3.93 -14.66 -0.73
CA ILE A 117 -3.96 -13.47 0.13
C ILE A 117 -5.38 -12.91 0.25
N HIS A 118 -6.08 -12.73 -0.88
CA HIS A 118 -7.35 -11.99 -0.96
C HIS A 118 -8.60 -12.87 -0.94
N GLY A 119 -8.42 -14.19 -0.99
CA GLY A 119 -9.52 -15.17 -1.07
C GLY A 119 -9.99 -15.44 -2.50
N GLN A 120 -10.69 -16.57 -2.68
CA GLN A 120 -11.20 -17.02 -3.99
C GLN A 120 -12.32 -16.15 -4.57
N ASN A 121 -12.89 -15.25 -3.76
CA ASN A 121 -13.99 -14.36 -4.15
C ASN A 121 -13.49 -12.94 -4.44
N MET A 122 -12.18 -12.74 -4.67
CA MET A 122 -11.67 -11.40 -4.99
C MET A 122 -12.32 -10.88 -6.29
N PRO A 123 -12.83 -9.63 -6.33
CA PRO A 123 -13.43 -9.07 -7.54
C PRO A 123 -12.48 -9.13 -8.74
N GLY A 124 -13.03 -9.41 -9.92
CA GLY A 124 -12.27 -9.51 -11.17
C GLY A 124 -11.58 -10.86 -11.42
N LEU A 125 -11.46 -11.75 -10.43
CA LEU A 125 -10.78 -13.04 -10.61
C LEU A 125 -11.44 -13.95 -11.67
N ALA A 126 -12.78 -13.95 -11.73
CA ALA A 126 -13.52 -14.74 -12.71
C ALA A 126 -13.33 -14.22 -14.16
N GLU A 127 -13.12 -12.92 -14.31
CA GLU A 127 -12.89 -12.26 -15.61
C GLU A 127 -11.45 -12.49 -16.11
N LEU A 128 -10.50 -12.59 -15.18
CA LEU A 128 -9.08 -12.78 -15.46
C LEU A 128 -8.70 -14.24 -15.71
N ARG A 129 -9.42 -15.20 -15.13
CA ARG A 129 -9.15 -16.62 -15.36
C ARG A 129 -9.52 -17.02 -16.79
N PRO A 130 -8.69 -17.83 -17.47
CA PRO A 130 -9.09 -18.40 -18.74
C PRO A 130 -10.39 -19.20 -18.54
N PRO A 131 -11.32 -19.16 -19.51
CA PRO A 131 -12.53 -19.97 -19.42
C PRO A 131 -12.13 -21.43 -19.22
N ALA A 132 -12.76 -22.10 -18.26
CA ALA A 132 -12.59 -23.53 -18.11
C ALA A 132 -12.85 -24.19 -19.47
N LEU A 133 -11.96 -25.08 -19.91
CA LEU A 133 -12.19 -25.89 -21.10
C LEU A 133 -13.36 -26.83 -20.80
N GLY A 134 -14.55 -26.31 -21.05
CA GLY A 134 -15.82 -26.85 -20.60
C GLY A 134 -16.86 -25.75 -20.73
N ASN A 135 -17.53 -25.74 -21.89
CA ASN A 135 -18.73 -24.96 -22.18
C ASN A 135 -18.45 -23.53 -22.72
N SER A 136 -17.74 -23.44 -23.85
CA SER A 136 -17.74 -22.21 -24.66
C SER A 136 -19.13 -21.93 -25.23
N THR A 137 -19.85 -21.00 -24.62
CA THR A 137 -20.78 -20.12 -25.35
C THR A 137 -20.45 -18.70 -24.92
N LEU A 138 -19.50 -18.09 -25.62
CA LEU A 138 -19.26 -16.66 -25.56
C LEU A 138 -20.36 -15.96 -26.36
N PRO A 139 -21.13 -15.00 -25.81
CA PRO A 139 -21.96 -14.14 -26.63
C PRO A 139 -21.04 -13.23 -27.45
N THR A 140 -20.96 -13.47 -28.76
CA THR A 140 -20.36 -12.54 -29.71
C THR A 140 -21.16 -11.24 -29.69
N LYS A 141 -20.66 -10.22 -29.00
CA LYS A 141 -21.13 -8.84 -29.21
C LYS A 141 -20.49 -8.36 -30.51
N THR A 142 -21.15 -8.65 -31.63
CA THR A 142 -20.87 -8.02 -32.92
C THR A 142 -21.23 -6.54 -32.81
N SER A 143 -20.24 -5.69 -32.56
CA SER A 143 -20.37 -4.26 -32.80
C SER A 143 -20.46 -4.05 -34.31
N LYS A 144 -21.67 -3.85 -34.80
CA LYS A 144 -21.96 -3.39 -36.16
C LYS A 144 -21.31 -2.01 -36.32
N VAL A 145 -20.20 -1.95 -37.07
CA VAL A 145 -19.72 -0.69 -37.65
C VAL A 145 -20.72 -0.34 -38.73
N GLU A 146 -21.61 0.61 -38.44
CA GLU A 146 -22.42 1.26 -39.45
C GLU A 146 -21.74 2.59 -39.79
N ARG A 147 -21.08 2.62 -40.95
CA ARG A 147 -20.70 3.86 -41.62
C ARG A 147 -21.90 4.33 -42.43
N SER A 148 -22.43 5.50 -42.11
CA SER A 148 -22.82 6.57 -43.04
C SER A 148 -23.16 7.81 -42.23
#